data_AF-T0ZS44-F1
#
_entry.id   AF-T0ZS44-F1
#
_cell.length_a   1.000
_cell.length_b   1.000
_cell.length_c   1.000
_cell.angle_alpha   90.00
_cell.angle_beta   90.00
_cell.angle_gamma   90.00
#
_symmetry.space_group_name_H-M   'P 1'
#
loop_
_entity.id
_entity.type
_entity.pdbx_description
1 polymer ?
#
loop_
_entity_poly.entity_id
_entity_poly.type
_entity_poly.pdbx_seq_one_letter_code
_entity_poly.pdbx_strand_id
1 'polypeptide(L)' 'MLYGNSKILNFDGENVVEFTYTQVAKRAHALSGALRDLGVGKDDRVATFCFNHNQHLEAYLAIPSM' A
#
# COMPACT_ATOMS: atom_id res chain seq x y z
N MET A 1 6.06 -13.59 7.61
CA MET A 1 6.54 -12.84 6.42
C MET A 1 8.06 -12.93 6.40
N LEU A 2 8.68 -13.52 5.37
CA LEU A 2 10.13 -13.80 5.33
C LEU A 2 10.99 -12.51 5.44
N TYR A 3 10.56 -11.43 4.79
CA TYR A 3 11.24 -10.13 4.77
C TYR A 3 10.50 -9.05 5.57
N GLY A 4 9.71 -9.44 6.57
CA GLY A 4 8.81 -8.53 7.29
C GLY A 4 9.49 -7.33 7.95
N ASN A 5 10.77 -7.45 8.32
CA ASN A 5 11.56 -6.40 8.97
C ASN A 5 12.39 -5.55 7.99
N SER A 6 12.42 -5.91 6.71
CA SER A 6 13.08 -5.10 5.69
C SER A 6 12.38 -3.74 5.58
N LYS A 7 13.17 -2.70 5.31
CA LYS A 7 12.75 -1.30 5.41
C LYS A 7 12.29 -0.76 4.07
N ILE A 8 11.29 0.12 4.12
CA ILE A 8 10.81 0.97 3.04
C ILE A 8 10.98 2.40 3.52
N LEU A 9 11.71 3.20 2.75
CA LEU A 9 12.02 4.59 3.08
C LEU A 9 11.30 5.50 2.10
N ASN A 10 10.50 6.41 2.64
CA ASN A 10 9.93 7.51 1.87
C ASN A 10 10.75 8.76 2.11
N PHE A 11 11.03 9.49 1.04
CA PHE A 11 11.63 10.82 1.12
C PHE A 11 10.68 11.84 0.49
N ASP A 12 10.34 12.90 1.24
CA ASP A 12 9.42 13.95 0.77
C ASP A 12 10.14 15.17 0.17
N GLY A 13 11.48 15.14 0.09
CA GLY A 13 12.32 16.26 -0.32
C GLY A 13 13.11 16.88 0.83
N GLU A 14 12.70 16.65 2.07
CA GLU A 14 13.34 17.19 3.28
C GLU A 14 13.58 16.10 4.33
N ASN A 15 12.60 15.22 4.54
CA ASN A 15 12.56 14.24 5.62
C ASN A 15 12.44 12.82 5.07
N VAL A 16 13.03 11.88 5.81
CA VAL A 16 12.87 10.45 5.56
C VAL A 16 11.94 9.85 6.61
N VAL A 17 10.91 9.14 6.15
CA VAL A 17 10.02 8.34 7.01
C VAL A 17 10.21 6.87 6.68
N GLU A 18 10.38 6.06 7.73
CA GLU A 18 10.66 4.63 7.61
C GLU A 18 9.43 3.77 7.95
N PHE A 19 9.23 2.73 7.14
CA PHE A 19 8.27 1.66 7.36
C PHE A 19 8.93 0.29 7.24
N THR A 20 8.28 -0.75 7.77
CA THR A 20 8.62 -2.15 7.50
C THR A 20 7.62 -2.77 6.53
N TYR A 21 8.03 -3.83 5.83
CA TYR A 21 7.09 -4.61 5.01
C TYR A 21 5.92 -5.16 5.81
N THR A 22 6.11 -5.50 7.09
CA THR A 22 5.01 -5.92 7.98
C THR A 22 3.97 -4.82 8.14
N GLN A 23 4.40 -3.57 8.33
CA GLN A 23 3.49 -2.43 8.45
C GLN A 23 2.76 -2.16 7.14
N VAL A 24 3.47 -2.18 6.01
CA VAL A 24 2.87 -1.98 4.69
C VAL A 24 1.87 -3.08 4.36
N ALA A 25 2.19 -4.35 4.64
CA ALA A 25 1.27 -5.46 4.40
C ALA A 25 -0.01 -5.36 5.23
N LYS A 26 0.11 -4.98 6.52
CA LYS A 26 -1.06 -4.74 7.38
C LYS A 26 -1.95 -3.63 6.82
N ARG A 27 -1.35 -2.55 6.33
CA ARG A 27 -2.06 -1.40 5.75
C ARG A 27 -2.67 -1.73 4.39
N ALA A 28 -1.98 -2.47 3.54
CA ALA A 28 -2.49 -2.95 2.27
C ALA A 28 -3.71 -3.87 2.47
N HIS A 29 -3.69 -4.76 3.46
CA HIS A 29 -4.83 -5.60 3.80
C HIS A 29 -6.03 -4.78 4.31
N ALA A 30 -5.79 -3.73 5.10
CA ALA A 30 -6.86 -2.82 5.52
C ALA A 30 -7.45 -2.05 4.33
N LEU A 31 -6.60 -1.59 3.40
CA LEU A 31 -7.03 -0.90 2.18
C LEU A 31 -7.85 -1.82 1.26
N SER A 32 -7.47 -3.09 1.12
CA SER A 32 -8.23 -4.05 0.31
C SER A 32 -9.64 -4.27 0.88
N GLY A 33 -9.77 -4.36 2.21
CA GLY A 33 -11.08 -4.40 2.88
C GLY A 33 -11.90 -3.13 2.63
N ALA A 34 -11.29 -1.96 2.81
CA ALA A 34 -11.98 -0.68 2.61
C ALA A 34 -12.45 -0.46 1.16
N LEU A 35 -11.65 -0.85 0.17
CA LEU A 35 -12.04 -0.75 -1.25
C LEU A 35 -13.22 -1.68 -1.56
N ARG A 36 -13.25 -2.89 -0.98
CA ARG A 36 -14.40 -3.80 -1.09
C ARG A 36 -15.65 -3.22 -0.44
N ASP A 37 -15.53 -2.59 0.72
CA ASP A 37 -16.64 -1.92 1.40
C ASP A 37 -17.19 -0.73 0.60
N LEU A 38 -16.33 -0.07 -0.19
CA LEU A 38 -16.70 0.97 -1.15
C LEU A 38 -17.33 0.42 -2.45
N GLY A 39 -17.45 -0.90 -2.58
CA GLY A 39 -18.08 -1.57 -3.72
C GLY A 39 -17.16 -1.86 -4.89
N VAL A 40 -15.84 -1.73 -4.73
CA VAL A 40 -14.88 -2.14 -5.77
C VAL A 40 -14.87 -3.65 -5.89
N GLY A 41 -15.19 -4.15 -7.08
CA GLY A 41 -15.26 -5.56 -7.40
C GLY A 41 -14.01 -6.09 -8.09
N LYS A 42 -14.05 -7.39 -8.40
CA LYS A 42 -13.05 -8.04 -9.25
C LYS A 42 -13.01 -7.34 -10.62
N ASP A 43 -11.81 -7.08 -11.12
CA ASP A 43 -11.54 -6.47 -12.42
C ASP A 43 -11.98 -4.99 -12.57
N ASP A 44 -12.51 -4.37 -11.52
CA ASP A 44 -12.72 -2.92 -11.47
C ASP A 44 -11.38 -2.17 -11.48
N ARG A 45 -11.38 -1.00 -12.13
CA ARG A 45 -10.17 -0.20 -12.28
C ARG A 45 -10.09 0.81 -11.15
N VAL A 46 -9.00 0.75 -10.40
CA VAL A 46 -8.65 1.74 -9.38
C VAL A 46 -7.44 2.51 -9.88
N ALA A 47 -7.62 3.80 -10.16
CA ALA A 47 -6.53 4.67 -10.60
C ALA A 47 -5.82 5.30 -9.40
N THR A 48 -4.50 5.41 -9.48
CA THR A 48 -3.68 6.17 -8.54
C THR A 48 -3.07 7.38 -9.25
N PHE A 49 -3.00 8.51 -8.56
CA PHE A 49 -2.24 9.67 -9.00
C PHE A 49 -1.25 10.05 -7.90
N CYS A 50 -0.13 9.33 -7.89
CA CYS A 50 0.78 9.24 -6.76
C CYS A 50 2.23 9.19 -7.22
N PHE A 51 3.14 9.77 -6.44
CA PHE A 51 4.59 9.56 -6.59
C PHE A 51 5.02 8.22 -5.98
N ASN A 52 6.33 7.97 -5.92
CA ASN A 52 6.91 6.80 -5.27
C ASN A 52 6.94 7.00 -3.74
N HIS A 53 5.83 6.68 -3.07
CA HIS A 53 5.69 6.68 -1.61
C HIS A 53 4.99 5.41 -1.12
N ASN A 54 5.14 5.08 0.17
CA ASN A 54 4.58 3.86 0.77
C ASN A 54 3.09 3.65 0.50
N GLN A 55 2.25 4.70 0.48
CA GLN A 55 0.82 4.53 0.17
C GLN A 55 0.59 4.06 -1.28
N HIS A 56 1.46 4.44 -2.22
CA HIS A 56 1.39 3.92 -3.58
C HIS A 56 1.76 2.43 -3.61
N LEU A 57 2.78 2.03 -2.85
CA LEU A 57 3.13 0.61 -2.67
C LEU A 57 1.99 -0.18 -1.99
N GLU A 58 1.35 0.39 -0.97
CA GLU A 58 0.17 -0.19 -0.31
C GLU A 58 -0.95 -0.43 -1.33
N ALA A 59 -1.21 0.53 -2.22
CA ALA A 59 -2.21 0.40 -3.28
C ALA A 59 -1.83 -0.70 -4.30
N TYR A 60 -0.55 -0.77 -4.71
CA TYR A 60 -0.02 -1.81 -5.59
C TYR A 60 -0.27 -3.23 -5.07
N LEU A 61 -0.26 -3.40 -3.75
CA LEU A 61 -0.52 -4.69 -3.10
C LEU A 61 -2.00 -4.90 -2.82
N ALA A 62 -2.70 -3.87 -2.34
CA ALA A 62 -4.09 -3.97 -1.91
C ALA A 62 -5.06 -4.22 -3.06
N ILE A 63 -4.96 -3.45 -4.14
CA ILE A 63 -5.91 -3.47 -5.26
C ILE A 63 -6.00 -4.86 -5.91
N PRO A 64 -4.88 -5.52 -6.31
CA PRO A 64 -4.96 -6.85 -6.91
C PRO A 64 -5.19 -7.99 -5.93
N SER A 65 -5.14 -7.74 -4.61
CA SER A 65 -5.33 -8.78 -3.57
C SER A 65 -6.77 -8.87 -3.03
N MET A 66 -7.70 -8.05 -3.53
CA MET A 66 -9.14 -8.14 -3.23
C MET A 66 -9.79 -9.33 -3.92
#